data_AF-A0A536SU03-F1
#
_entry.id   AF-A0A536SU03-F1
#
_cell.length_a   1.000
_cell.length_b   1.000
_cell.length_c   1.000
_cell.angle_alpha   90.00
_cell.angle_beta   90.00
_cell.angle_gamma   90.00
#
_symmetry.space_group_name_H-M   'P 1'
#
loop_
_entity.id
_entity.type
_entity.pdbx_description
1 polymer ?
#
loop_
_entity_poly.entity_id
_entity_poly.type
_entity_poly.pdbx_seq_one_letter_code
_entity_poly.pdbx_strand_id
1 'polypeptide(L)'
;MRSPRSRDSSSSSSQSEGETAGRQPVSTSPTRYWREAVLLLVLVAPLLVLLAGNPIAQDARLNNYADNRTFLGVPNFFDVASNLAFLVVGLLGLFIGASRNGAWRSWLVAFLGIALVCFGSGYYHWAPDSERLVWDRLPMTLAFMGVSVALLSEHLGERLERLLLAPALIAGIASVLWWRYTDDLRFYIWVQLAPFLAILVVVFAFPGRYTHRAY
;
A
#
# COMPACT_ATOMS: atom_id res chain seq x y z
N MET A 1 -45.55 70.44 19.22
CA MET A 1 -46.46 71.01 18.20
C MET A 1 -45.92 70.57 16.83
N ARG A 2 -46.57 69.83 15.93
CA ARG A 2 -47.96 69.41 15.69
C ARG A 2 -47.97 67.92 15.28
N SER A 3 -49.09 67.24 15.52
CA SER A 3 -49.47 65.91 14.99
C SER A 3 -50.41 66.07 13.76
N PRO A 4 -51.13 65.03 13.28
CA PRO A 4 -50.83 64.19 12.11
C PRO A 4 -51.97 64.22 11.05
N ARG A 5 -51.91 63.35 10.02
CA ARG A 5 -53.00 62.74 9.18
C ARG A 5 -52.45 62.50 7.76
N SER A 6 -52.89 61.55 6.95
CA SER A 6 -53.79 60.39 7.05
C SER A 6 -53.62 59.58 5.74
N ARG A 7 -54.03 58.30 5.80
CA ARG A 7 -54.10 57.30 4.74
C ARG A 7 -54.67 57.81 3.40
N ASP A 8 -54.21 57.19 2.32
CA ASP A 8 -55.11 56.69 1.28
C ASP A 8 -54.62 55.36 0.70
N SER A 9 -55.60 54.53 0.35
CA SER A 9 -55.52 53.14 -0.10
C SER A 9 -56.08 53.01 -1.51
N SER A 10 -55.84 51.84 -2.13
CA SER A 10 -56.39 51.31 -3.40
C SER A 10 -55.51 51.57 -4.63
N SER A 11 -55.33 50.68 -5.61
CA SER A 11 -55.66 49.26 -5.83
C SER A 11 -55.15 48.89 -7.24
N SER A 12 -55.07 47.59 -7.54
CA SER A 12 -54.85 46.99 -8.88
C SER A 12 -53.39 47.01 -9.37
N SER A 13 -52.86 46.04 -10.09
CA SER A 13 -53.25 44.69 -10.54
C SER A 13 -52.09 44.21 -11.43
N SER A 14 -51.82 42.89 -11.46
CA SER A 14 -50.88 42.20 -12.38
C SER A 14 -49.40 42.60 -12.18
N GLN A 15 -48.46 41.68 -11.98
CA GLN A 15 -48.17 40.57 -12.85
C GLN A 15 -47.62 39.39 -12.05
N SER A 16 -48.17 38.22 -12.33
CA SER A 16 -47.60 36.92 -12.05
C SER A 16 -46.41 36.73 -12.97
N GLU A 17 -45.21 37.14 -12.55
CA GLU A 17 -43.97 36.65 -13.15
C GLU A 17 -43.74 35.25 -12.58
N GLY A 18 -44.18 34.25 -13.36
CA GLY A 18 -43.76 32.88 -13.19
C GLY A 18 -42.26 32.82 -13.43
N GLU A 19 -41.51 32.89 -12.34
CA GLU A 19 -40.09 32.58 -12.31
C GLU A 19 -39.96 31.08 -12.62
N THR A 20 -39.87 30.77 -13.92
CA THR A 20 -39.43 29.47 -14.41
C THR A 20 -38.02 29.25 -13.89
N ALA A 21 -37.94 28.66 -12.70
CA ALA A 21 -36.73 28.10 -12.13
C ALA A 21 -36.16 27.13 -13.16
N GLY A 22 -35.22 27.63 -13.96
CA GLY A 22 -34.41 26.83 -14.85
C GLY A 22 -33.71 25.80 -13.99
N ARG A 23 -34.22 24.56 -14.02
CA ARG A 23 -33.48 23.39 -13.55
C ARG A 23 -32.21 23.34 -14.39
N GLN A 24 -31.13 23.91 -13.85
CA GLN A 24 -29.78 23.66 -14.31
C GLN A 24 -29.65 22.14 -14.43
N PRO A 25 -29.30 21.58 -15.60
CA PRO A 25 -29.06 20.16 -15.71
C PRO A 25 -27.96 19.83 -14.71
N VAL A 26 -28.26 18.96 -13.75
CA VAL A 26 -27.26 18.42 -12.83
C VAL A 26 -26.21 17.77 -13.71
N SER A 27 -25.05 18.43 -13.87
CA SER A 27 -23.93 17.88 -14.60
C SER A 27 -23.45 16.66 -13.82
N THR A 28 -23.93 15.48 -14.17
CA THR A 28 -23.38 14.22 -13.69
C THR A 28 -22.06 14.01 -14.41
N SER A 29 -21.02 14.76 -14.02
CA SER A 29 -19.66 14.55 -14.49
C SER A 29 -19.31 13.07 -14.25
N PRO A 30 -18.95 12.27 -15.26
CA PRO A 30 -18.64 10.84 -15.11
C PRO A 30 -17.38 10.52 -14.27
N THR A 31 -16.81 11.50 -13.57
CA THR A 31 -15.38 11.49 -13.20
C THR A 31 -15.11 11.41 -11.69
N ARG A 32 -16.07 11.02 -10.85
CA ARG A 32 -15.84 10.97 -9.39
C ARG A 32 -15.23 9.68 -8.86
N TYR A 33 -15.46 8.52 -9.49
CA TYR A 33 -15.06 7.21 -8.93
C TYR A 33 -14.03 6.43 -9.76
N TRP A 34 -13.46 7.03 -10.80
CA TRP A 34 -12.57 6.30 -11.70
C TRP A 34 -11.27 5.89 -11.01
N ARG A 35 -10.78 6.68 -10.04
CA ARG A 35 -9.54 6.39 -9.31
C ARG A 35 -9.71 5.18 -8.41
N GLU A 36 -10.84 5.13 -7.71
CA GLU A 36 -11.28 4.03 -6.87
C GLU A 36 -11.51 2.77 -7.71
N ALA A 37 -12.13 2.91 -8.89
CA ALA A 37 -12.30 1.82 -9.83
C ALA A 37 -10.95 1.26 -10.32
N VAL A 38 -9.98 2.12 -10.64
CA VAL A 38 -8.63 1.70 -11.02
C VAL A 38 -7.91 1.01 -9.86
N LEU A 39 -8.02 1.53 -8.63
CA LEU A 39 -7.45 0.87 -7.44
C LEU A 39 -8.05 -0.52 -7.23
N LEU A 40 -9.38 -0.64 -7.29
CA LEU A 40 -10.05 -1.94 -7.17
C LEU A 40 -9.63 -2.89 -8.28
N LEU A 41 -9.54 -2.41 -9.52
CA LEU A 41 -9.10 -3.21 -10.66
C LEU A 41 -7.68 -3.75 -10.43
N VAL A 42 -6.76 -2.90 -9.97
CA VAL A 42 -5.37 -3.29 -9.70
C VAL A 42 -5.24 -4.28 -8.54
N LEU A 43 -6.14 -4.24 -7.56
CA LEU A 43 -6.16 -5.22 -6.47
C LEU A 43 -6.77 -6.56 -6.90
N VAL A 44 -7.84 -6.54 -7.69
CA VAL A 44 -8.65 -7.74 -8.01
C VAL A 44 -8.15 -8.45 -9.27
N ALA A 45 -7.81 -7.72 -10.34
CA ALA A 45 -7.47 -8.34 -11.62
C ALA A 45 -6.24 -9.28 -11.54
N PRO A 46 -5.12 -8.93 -10.88
CA PRO A 46 -4.00 -9.85 -10.74
C PRO A 46 -4.37 -11.13 -10.00
N LEU A 47 -5.25 -11.05 -8.98
CA LEU A 47 -5.72 -12.22 -8.26
C LEU A 47 -6.50 -13.16 -9.19
N LEU A 48 -7.45 -12.62 -9.95
CA LEU A 48 -8.26 -13.41 -10.89
C LEU A 48 -7.39 -14.08 -11.96
N VAL A 49 -6.41 -13.35 -12.50
CA VAL A 49 -5.46 -13.89 -13.49
C VAL A 49 -4.64 -15.04 -12.87
N LEU A 50 -4.12 -14.88 -11.66
CA LEU A 50 -3.36 -15.92 -10.98
C LEU A 50 -4.23 -17.15 -10.68
N LEU A 51 -5.45 -16.95 -10.17
CA LEU A 51 -6.37 -18.05 -9.84
C LEU A 51 -6.86 -18.83 -11.07
N ALA A 52 -6.95 -18.18 -12.23
CA ALA A 52 -7.31 -18.84 -13.50
C ALA A 52 -6.18 -19.73 -14.05
N GLY A 53 -4.93 -19.50 -13.63
CA GLY A 53 -3.78 -20.32 -13.99
C GLY A 53 -3.62 -21.57 -13.11
N ASN A 54 -2.70 -22.45 -13.51
CA ASN A 54 -2.27 -23.59 -12.69
C ASN A 54 -1.51 -23.10 -11.44
N PRO A 55 -1.50 -23.88 -10.34
CA PRO A 55 -0.61 -23.63 -9.19
C PRO A 55 0.84 -23.40 -9.64
N ILE A 56 1.49 -22.41 -9.04
CA ILE A 56 2.86 -22.05 -9.38
C ILE A 56 3.78 -22.62 -8.30
N ALA A 57 4.43 -23.74 -8.63
CA ALA A 57 5.40 -24.41 -7.76
C ALA A 57 6.67 -23.58 -7.53
N GLN A 58 7.34 -23.75 -6.39
CA GLN A 58 8.68 -23.19 -6.20
C GLN A 58 9.68 -23.96 -7.07
N ASP A 59 10.30 -23.28 -8.03
CA ASP A 59 11.37 -23.89 -8.81
C ASP A 59 12.66 -24.01 -7.97
N ALA A 60 13.02 -25.24 -7.61
CA ALA A 60 14.24 -25.55 -6.88
C ALA A 60 15.52 -25.19 -7.64
N ARG A 61 15.46 -25.09 -8.98
CA ARG A 61 16.62 -24.68 -9.80
C ARG A 61 17.03 -23.24 -9.53
N LEU A 62 16.15 -22.42 -8.95
CA LEU A 62 16.49 -21.06 -8.57
C LEU A 62 17.63 -20.99 -7.55
N ASN A 63 17.82 -22.03 -6.73
CA ASN A 63 18.95 -22.12 -5.79
C ASN A 63 20.31 -22.19 -6.51
N ASN A 64 20.36 -22.60 -7.78
CA ASN A 64 21.61 -22.68 -8.55
C ASN A 64 22.16 -21.31 -8.96
N TYR A 65 21.38 -20.24 -8.82
CA TYR A 65 21.82 -18.87 -9.08
C TYR A 65 22.56 -18.24 -7.89
N ALA A 66 22.66 -18.93 -6.76
CA ALA A 66 23.44 -18.47 -5.63
C ALA A 66 24.92 -18.30 -6.01
N ASP A 67 25.58 -17.32 -5.38
CA ASP A 67 27.02 -17.20 -5.41
C ASP A 67 27.66 -18.53 -4.98
N ASN A 68 28.76 -18.95 -5.61
CA ASN A 68 29.44 -20.21 -5.28
C ASN A 68 30.81 -19.98 -4.63
N ARG A 69 31.14 -18.73 -4.30
CA ARG A 69 32.44 -18.35 -3.72
C ARG A 69 32.35 -18.33 -2.20
N THR A 70 33.35 -18.94 -1.57
CA THR A 70 33.53 -18.91 -0.11
C THR A 70 34.65 -17.94 0.24
N PHE A 71 34.36 -16.95 1.09
CA PHE A 71 35.35 -16.05 1.67
C PHE A 71 35.16 -16.00 3.18
N LEU A 72 36.26 -15.89 3.94
CA LEU A 72 36.23 -15.80 5.41
C LEU A 72 35.44 -16.93 6.11
N GLY A 73 35.34 -18.10 5.49
CA GLY A 73 34.58 -19.24 6.00
C GLY A 73 33.06 -19.14 5.80
N VAL A 74 32.59 -18.13 5.08
CA VAL A 74 31.17 -17.92 4.75
C VAL A 74 30.90 -18.40 3.32
N PRO A 75 30.02 -19.40 3.11
CA PRO A 75 29.61 -19.85 1.78
C PRO A 75 28.76 -18.77 1.11
N ASN A 76 28.73 -18.77 -0.23
CA ASN A 76 27.92 -17.86 -1.04
C ASN A 76 28.11 -16.38 -0.61
N PHE A 77 29.39 -16.02 -0.37
CA PHE A 77 29.77 -14.87 0.45
C PHE A 77 29.11 -13.57 0.01
N PHE A 78 29.05 -13.29 -1.29
CA PHE A 78 28.50 -12.02 -1.76
C PHE A 78 26.99 -11.93 -1.56
N ASP A 79 26.28 -13.05 -1.61
CA ASP A 79 24.86 -13.09 -1.29
C ASP A 79 24.62 -12.85 0.21
N VAL A 80 25.42 -13.48 1.08
CA VAL A 80 25.32 -13.29 2.53
C VAL A 80 25.76 -11.88 2.96
N ALA A 81 26.86 -11.36 2.40
CA ALA A 81 27.43 -10.08 2.81
C ALA A 81 26.60 -8.88 2.32
N SER A 82 26.01 -8.96 1.12
CA SER A 82 25.17 -7.87 0.58
C SER A 82 23.94 -7.58 1.45
N ASN A 83 23.50 -8.57 2.23
CA ASN A 83 22.38 -8.45 3.15
C ASN A 83 22.62 -7.48 4.32
N LEU A 84 23.88 -7.14 4.65
CA LEU A 84 24.21 -6.13 5.66
C LEU A 84 23.67 -4.74 5.31
N ALA A 85 23.50 -4.43 4.02
CA ALA A 85 22.92 -3.17 3.60
C ALA A 85 21.49 -2.99 4.14
N PHE A 86 20.69 -4.06 4.16
CA PHE A 86 19.35 -4.03 4.74
C PHE A 86 19.38 -3.79 6.24
N LEU A 87 20.32 -4.37 6.97
CA LEU A 87 20.47 -4.11 8.41
C LEU A 87 20.74 -2.63 8.68
N VAL A 88 21.66 -2.03 7.93
CA VAL A 88 21.99 -0.59 8.06
C VAL A 88 20.77 0.27 7.79
N VAL A 89 20.07 0.03 6.67
CA VAL A 89 18.87 0.81 6.29
C VAL A 89 17.75 0.64 7.32
N GLY A 90 17.51 -0.59 7.79
CA GLY A 90 16.50 -0.88 8.79
C GLY A 90 16.79 -0.17 10.12
N LEU A 91 18.02 -0.23 10.62
CA LEU A 91 18.40 0.44 11.87
C LEU A 91 18.33 1.97 11.75
N LEU A 92 18.81 2.54 10.64
CA LEU A 92 18.70 3.98 10.41
C LEU A 92 17.24 4.43 10.37
N GLY A 93 16.37 3.68 9.70
CA GLY A 93 14.95 3.96 9.64
C GLY A 93 14.26 3.87 11.00
N LEU A 94 14.60 2.86 11.82
CA LEU A 94 14.10 2.75 13.20
C LEU A 94 14.56 3.91 14.08
N PHE A 95 15.81 4.36 13.90
CA PHE A 95 16.38 5.48 14.66
C PHE A 95 15.75 6.82 14.27
N ILE A 96 15.65 7.10 12.96
CA ILE A 96 15.08 8.36 12.42
C ILE A 96 13.56 8.39 12.63
N GLY A 97 12.89 7.26 12.42
CA GLY A 97 11.44 7.08 12.54
C GLY A 97 10.91 6.96 13.97
N ALA A 98 11.72 7.29 14.99
CA ALA A 98 11.31 7.22 16.40
C ALA A 98 10.14 8.16 16.77
N SER A 99 9.79 9.10 15.89
CA SER A 99 8.66 10.00 16.06
C SER A 99 7.32 9.27 15.87
N ARG A 100 6.40 9.39 16.84
CA ARG A 100 5.09 8.70 16.84
C ARG A 100 4.00 9.50 16.11
N ASN A 101 4.34 10.06 14.94
CA ASN A 101 3.45 10.88 14.12
C ASN A 101 3.18 10.20 12.78
N GLY A 102 2.00 10.44 12.20
CA GLY A 102 1.58 9.82 10.95
C GLY A 102 1.52 8.29 11.05
N ALA A 103 1.94 7.60 9.99
CA ALA A 103 1.91 6.14 9.86
C ALA A 103 3.03 5.41 10.61
N TRP A 104 3.33 5.84 11.84
CA TRP A 104 4.53 5.42 12.57
C TRP A 104 4.58 3.91 12.85
N ARG A 105 3.43 3.23 13.02
CA ARG A 105 3.41 1.78 13.28
C ARG A 105 3.78 1.02 12.02
N SER A 106 3.29 1.48 10.88
CA SER A 106 3.55 0.91 9.56
C SER A 106 5.01 1.09 9.19
N TRP A 107 5.58 2.28 9.42
CA TRP A 107 7.01 2.54 9.25
C TRP A 107 7.88 1.72 10.22
N LEU A 108 7.47 1.58 11.48
CA LEU A 108 8.17 0.72 12.44
C LEU A 108 8.25 -0.72 11.94
N VAL A 109 7.12 -1.28 11.50
CA VAL A 109 7.04 -2.63 10.94
C VAL A 109 7.87 -2.74 9.66
N ALA A 110 7.83 -1.72 8.79
CA ALA A 110 8.61 -1.66 7.57
C ALA A 110 10.11 -1.79 7.85
N PHE A 111 10.65 -0.91 8.70
CA PHE A 111 12.08 -0.87 9.01
C PHE A 111 12.53 -2.06 9.85
N LEU A 112 11.67 -2.58 10.74
CA LEU A 112 11.93 -3.84 11.44
C LEU A 112 12.03 -5.00 10.45
N GLY A 113 11.08 -5.09 9.51
CA GLY A 113 11.12 -6.09 8.43
C GLY A 113 12.42 -6.00 7.62
N ILE A 114 12.80 -4.78 7.20
CA ILE A 114 14.04 -4.52 6.46
C ILE A 114 15.26 -4.97 7.27
N ALA A 115 15.35 -4.62 8.56
CA ALA A 115 16.46 -5.09 9.41
C ALA A 115 16.50 -6.62 9.51
N LEU A 116 15.33 -7.27 9.62
CA LEU A 116 15.20 -8.72 9.70
C LEU A 116 15.54 -9.44 8.39
N VAL A 117 15.43 -8.79 7.23
CA VAL A 117 15.87 -9.36 5.94
C VAL A 117 17.34 -9.75 5.99
N CYS A 118 18.19 -8.98 6.66
CA CYS A 118 19.61 -9.31 6.79
C CYS A 118 19.82 -10.72 7.38
N PHE A 119 19.04 -11.08 8.40
CA PHE A 119 19.14 -12.37 9.07
C PHE A 119 18.44 -13.48 8.28
N GLY A 120 17.23 -13.21 7.80
CA GLY A 120 16.44 -14.17 7.03
C GLY A 120 17.10 -14.58 5.73
N SER A 121 17.48 -13.59 4.94
CA SER A 121 18.16 -13.76 3.66
C SER A 121 19.57 -14.31 3.83
N GLY A 122 20.32 -13.81 4.82
CA GLY A 122 21.64 -14.36 5.16
C GLY A 122 21.56 -15.85 5.53
N TYR A 123 20.55 -16.27 6.30
CA TYR A 123 20.35 -17.66 6.67
C TYR A 123 19.97 -18.55 5.47
N TYR A 124 19.15 -18.04 4.56
CA TYR A 124 18.83 -18.72 3.30
C TYR A 124 20.07 -18.85 2.41
N HIS A 125 20.78 -17.76 2.13
CA HIS A 125 21.96 -17.79 1.27
C HIS A 125 23.13 -18.57 1.86
N TRP A 126 23.20 -18.74 3.18
CA TRP A 126 24.21 -19.60 3.81
C TRP A 126 24.08 -21.07 3.37
N ALA A 127 22.85 -21.59 3.22
CA ALA A 127 22.63 -22.88 2.57
C ALA A 127 21.24 -22.89 1.92
N PRO A 128 21.13 -22.56 0.61
CA PRO A 128 19.86 -22.36 -0.05
C PRO A 128 18.99 -23.62 -0.08
N ASP A 129 17.80 -23.53 0.52
CA ASP A 129 16.76 -24.55 0.45
C ASP A 129 15.36 -23.93 0.66
N SER A 130 14.30 -24.67 0.32
CA SER A 130 12.92 -24.18 0.43
C SER A 130 12.46 -23.96 1.87
N GLU A 131 13.01 -24.66 2.85
CA GLU A 131 12.70 -24.44 4.28
C GLU A 131 13.24 -23.09 4.73
N ARG A 132 14.48 -22.79 4.35
CA ARG A 132 15.16 -21.56 4.74
C ARG A 132 14.61 -20.33 4.03
N LEU A 133 14.11 -20.52 2.80
CA LEU A 133 13.46 -19.46 2.03
C LEU A 133 12.23 -18.86 2.73
N VAL A 134 11.58 -19.60 3.64
CA VAL A 134 10.53 -19.05 4.51
C VAL A 134 11.06 -17.88 5.34
N TRP A 135 12.27 -18.03 5.89
CA TRP A 135 12.90 -17.02 6.74
C TRP A 135 13.38 -15.80 5.98
N ASP A 136 13.63 -15.91 4.67
CA ASP A 136 13.88 -14.77 3.79
C ASP A 136 12.57 -14.02 3.44
N ARG A 137 11.52 -14.77 3.10
CA ARG A 137 10.22 -14.21 2.67
C ARG A 137 9.44 -13.53 3.79
N LEU A 138 9.51 -14.05 5.02
CA LEU A 138 8.75 -13.48 6.15
C LEU A 138 9.16 -12.02 6.42
N PRO A 139 10.44 -11.69 6.69
CA PRO A 139 10.89 -10.30 6.87
C PRO A 139 10.58 -9.40 5.67
N MET A 140 10.78 -9.90 4.45
CA MET A 140 10.49 -9.15 3.24
C MET A 140 9.00 -8.79 3.13
N THR A 141 8.12 -9.71 3.53
CA THR A 141 6.68 -9.48 3.55
C THR A 141 6.29 -8.46 4.62
N LEU A 142 6.88 -8.53 5.82
CA LEU A 142 6.65 -7.52 6.86
C LEU A 142 7.07 -6.13 6.39
N ALA A 143 8.27 -6.04 5.79
CA ALA A 143 8.78 -4.80 5.21
C ALA A 143 7.79 -4.23 4.19
N PHE A 144 7.36 -5.07 3.26
CA PHE A 144 6.52 -4.67 2.15
C PHE A 144 5.10 -4.27 2.59
N MET A 145 4.48 -5.04 3.51
CA MET A 145 3.18 -4.67 4.09
C MET A 145 3.25 -3.37 4.89
N GLY A 146 4.33 -3.18 5.67
CA GLY A 146 4.59 -1.97 6.43
C GLY A 146 4.67 -0.73 5.52
N VAL A 147 5.51 -0.76 4.49
CA VAL A 147 5.62 0.34 3.52
C VAL A 147 4.29 0.59 2.80
N SER A 148 3.60 -0.47 2.39
CA SER A 148 2.34 -0.36 1.67
C SER A 148 1.28 0.36 2.50
N VAL A 149 1.07 -0.07 3.74
CA VAL A 149 0.07 0.55 4.62
C VAL A 149 0.49 1.97 5.02
N ALA A 150 1.79 2.21 5.21
CA ALA A 150 2.29 3.56 5.50
C ALA A 150 1.89 4.54 4.39
N LEU A 151 2.27 4.23 3.14
CA LEU A 151 1.99 5.09 1.99
C LEU A 151 0.49 5.25 1.72
N LEU A 152 -0.29 4.17 1.84
CA LEU A 152 -1.75 4.25 1.71
C LEU A 152 -2.36 5.19 2.76
N SER A 153 -1.93 5.08 4.02
CA SER A 153 -2.46 5.91 5.09
C SER A 153 -2.07 7.39 4.96
N GLU A 154 -0.86 7.69 4.47
CA GLU A 154 -0.39 9.06 4.23
C GLU A 154 -1.15 9.74 3.08
N HIS A 155 -1.53 8.99 2.05
CA HIS A 155 -2.21 9.55 0.87
C HIS A 155 -3.74 9.59 1.04
N LEU A 156 -4.33 8.51 1.57
CA LEU A 156 -5.78 8.33 1.60
C LEU A 156 -6.40 8.60 2.98
N GLY A 157 -5.60 8.55 4.04
CA GLY A 157 -5.97 8.98 5.40
C GLY A 157 -5.46 8.08 6.52
N GLU A 158 -5.10 8.70 7.64
CA GLU A 158 -4.44 8.06 8.79
C GLU A 158 -5.23 6.88 9.38
N ARG A 159 -6.57 6.88 9.24
CA ARG A 159 -7.44 5.79 9.71
C ARG A 159 -7.08 4.44 9.06
N LEU A 160 -6.53 4.45 7.84
CA LEU A 160 -6.17 3.23 7.13
C LEU A 160 -5.07 2.44 7.83
N GLU A 161 -4.13 3.08 8.52
CA GLU A 161 -3.11 2.34 9.27
C GLU A 161 -3.75 1.40 10.30
N ARG A 162 -4.72 1.92 11.08
CA ARG A 162 -5.41 1.14 12.10
C ARG A 162 -6.24 0.00 11.51
N LEU A 163 -6.80 0.19 10.33
CA LEU A 163 -7.68 -0.78 9.67
C LEU A 163 -6.91 -1.82 8.88
N LEU A 164 -5.82 -1.44 8.22
CA LEU A 164 -5.14 -2.27 7.22
C LEU A 164 -3.87 -2.93 7.73
N LEU A 165 -3.16 -2.36 8.72
CA LEU A 165 -1.85 -2.89 9.12
C LEU A 165 -1.93 -4.35 9.58
N ALA A 166 -2.82 -4.66 10.52
CA ALA A 166 -2.96 -6.04 11.00
C ALA A 166 -3.47 -7.01 9.91
N PRO A 167 -4.54 -6.72 9.16
CA PRO A 167 -4.95 -7.58 8.05
C PRO A 167 -3.88 -7.80 6.98
N ALA A 168 -3.13 -6.75 6.62
CA ALA A 168 -2.05 -6.84 5.64
C ALA A 168 -0.93 -7.76 6.12
N LEU A 169 -0.50 -7.62 7.38
CA LEU A 169 0.52 -8.50 7.96
C LEU A 169 0.04 -9.95 8.07
N ILE A 170 -1.22 -10.16 8.47
CA ILE A 170 -1.81 -11.51 8.52
C ILE A 170 -1.86 -12.12 7.13
N ALA A 171 -2.34 -11.39 6.12
CA ALA A 171 -2.39 -11.86 4.73
C ALA A 171 -0.98 -12.18 4.22
N GLY A 172 0.00 -11.33 4.53
CA GLY A 172 1.41 -11.54 4.25
C GLY A 172 1.96 -12.84 4.82
N ILE A 173 1.88 -13.00 6.14
CA ILE A 173 2.37 -14.20 6.83
C ILE A 173 1.62 -15.44 6.34
N ALA A 174 0.29 -15.37 6.21
CA ALA A 174 -0.53 -16.47 5.70
C ALA A 174 -0.13 -16.86 4.28
N SER A 175 0.27 -15.91 3.43
CA SER A 175 0.71 -16.21 2.06
C SER A 175 2.01 -17.02 2.03
N VAL A 176 2.96 -16.73 2.92
CA VAL A 176 4.21 -17.48 3.04
C VAL A 176 3.95 -18.87 3.61
N LEU A 177 3.11 -18.98 4.65
CA LEU A 177 2.75 -20.28 5.25
C LEU A 177 1.94 -21.15 4.29
N TRP A 178 1.04 -20.54 3.53
CA TRP A 178 0.26 -21.23 2.49
C TRP A 178 1.17 -21.80 1.42
N TRP A 179 2.08 -20.98 0.89
CA TRP A 179 3.10 -21.46 -0.05
C TRP A 179 3.91 -22.60 0.57
N ARG A 180 4.39 -22.45 1.80
CA ARG A 180 5.20 -23.49 2.45
C ARG A 180 4.47 -24.84 2.55
N TYR A 181 3.16 -24.81 2.79
CA TYR A 181 2.32 -26.00 2.94
C TYR A 181 1.88 -26.62 1.61
N THR A 182 1.57 -25.79 0.61
CA THR A 182 0.96 -26.24 -0.67
C THR A 182 1.93 -26.23 -1.85
N ASP A 183 3.12 -25.65 -1.67
CA ASP A 183 4.05 -25.26 -2.73
C ASP A 183 3.45 -24.29 -3.77
N ASP A 184 2.33 -23.60 -3.48
CA ASP A 184 1.68 -22.68 -4.42
C ASP A 184 2.02 -21.21 -4.12
N LEU A 185 2.76 -20.58 -5.04
CA LEU A 185 3.22 -19.19 -4.94
C LEU A 185 2.16 -18.14 -5.29
N ARG A 186 1.03 -18.52 -5.89
CA ARG A 186 0.06 -17.54 -6.43
C ARG A 186 -0.39 -16.52 -5.39
N PHE A 187 -0.70 -16.98 -4.18
CA PHE A 187 -1.15 -16.07 -3.12
C PHE A 187 -0.02 -15.12 -2.66
N TYR A 188 1.21 -15.64 -2.50
CA TYR A 188 2.38 -14.84 -2.17
C TYR A 188 2.69 -13.78 -3.25
N ILE A 189 2.65 -14.18 -4.53
CA ILE A 189 2.84 -13.27 -5.67
C ILE A 189 1.80 -12.15 -5.64
N TRP A 190 0.52 -12.48 -5.41
CA TRP A 190 -0.53 -11.48 -5.31
C TRP A 190 -0.30 -10.50 -4.16
N VAL A 191 0.04 -11.00 -2.96
CA VAL A 191 0.29 -10.16 -1.78
C VAL A 191 1.48 -9.22 -2.00
N GLN A 192 2.50 -9.62 -2.75
CA GLN A 192 3.64 -8.74 -3.07
C GLN A 192 3.32 -7.77 -4.22
N LEU A 193 2.62 -8.21 -5.27
CA LEU A 193 2.39 -7.43 -6.48
C LEU A 193 1.26 -6.40 -6.32
N ALA A 194 0.11 -6.82 -5.78
CA ALA A 194 -1.09 -5.98 -5.78
C ALA A 194 -0.91 -4.70 -4.93
N PRO A 195 -0.33 -4.73 -3.71
CA PRO A 195 -0.06 -3.51 -2.96
C PRO A 195 0.97 -2.63 -3.64
N PHE A 196 1.97 -3.19 -4.33
CA PHE A 196 2.96 -2.41 -5.08
C PHE A 196 2.28 -1.58 -6.15
N LEU A 197 1.45 -2.22 -6.98
CA LEU A 197 0.69 -1.55 -8.02
C LEU A 197 -0.31 -0.55 -7.44
N ALA A 198 -0.97 -0.89 -6.33
CA ALA A 198 -1.89 0.02 -5.65
C ALA A 198 -1.20 1.30 -5.18
N ILE A 199 0.01 1.20 -4.61
CA ILE A 199 0.82 2.37 -4.23
C ILE A 199 1.14 3.23 -5.45
N LEU A 200 1.56 2.62 -6.57
CA LEU A 200 1.83 3.38 -7.80
C LEU A 200 0.59 4.16 -8.26
N VAL A 201 -0.57 3.51 -8.29
CA VAL A 201 -1.83 4.19 -8.62
C VAL A 201 -2.13 5.31 -7.63
N VAL A 202 -1.94 5.09 -6.32
CA VAL A 202 -2.20 6.12 -5.31
C VAL A 202 -1.28 7.33 -5.51
N VAL A 203 0.02 7.12 -5.71
CA VAL A 203 1.01 8.19 -5.87
C VAL A 203 0.76 9.02 -7.14
N PHE A 204 0.34 8.40 -8.24
CA PHE A 204 0.12 9.09 -9.52
C PHE A 204 -1.30 9.64 -9.70
N ALA A 205 -2.32 8.93 -9.23
CA ALA A 205 -3.72 9.29 -9.48
C ALA A 205 -4.34 10.12 -8.36
N PHE A 206 -3.84 10.06 -7.12
CA PHE A 206 -4.40 10.82 -6.01
C PHE A 206 -3.47 11.99 -5.64
N PRO A 207 -3.98 13.24 -5.59
CA PRO A 207 -3.19 14.38 -5.12
C PRO A 207 -2.82 14.17 -3.64
N GLY A 208 -1.53 14.16 -3.33
CA GLY A 208 -1.03 13.98 -1.97
C GLY A 208 -1.59 15.04 -1.02
N ARG A 209 -2.09 14.62 0.15
CA ARG A 209 -2.66 15.52 1.17
C ARG A 209 -1.65 16.46 1.84
N TYR A 210 -0.36 16.16 1.72
CA TYR A 210 0.74 16.92 2.35
C TYR A 210 1.80 17.34 1.34
N THR A 211 1.40 17.89 0.20
CA THR A 211 2.38 18.52 -0.68
C THR A 211 2.11 20.01 -0.81
N HIS A 212 3.04 20.79 -0.24
CA HIS A 212 3.51 22.05 -0.80
C HIS A 212 4.08 21.82 -2.23
N ARG A 213 3.29 21.20 -3.12
CA ARG A 213 3.57 21.14 -4.56
C ARG A 213 3.16 22.50 -5.11
N ALA A 214 4.03 23.49 -4.92
CA ALA A 214 4.08 24.61 -5.82
C ALA A 214 4.61 24.07 -7.15
N TYR A 215 3.69 23.84 -8.10
CA TYR A 215 4.02 23.88 -9.52
C TYR A 215 3.98 25.34 -9.97
#